data_AF-A0A1G2QN51-F1
#
_entry.id   AF-A0A1G2QN51-F1
#
_cell.length_a   1.000
_cell.length_b   1.000
_cell.length_c   1.000
_cell.angle_alpha   90.00
_cell.angle_beta   90.00
_cell.angle_gamma   90.00
#
_symmetry.space_group_name_H-M   'P 1'
#
loop_
_entity.id
_entity.type
_entity.pdbx_description
1 polymer ?
#
loop_
_entity_poly.entity_id
_entity_poly.type
_entity_poly.pdbx_seq_one_letter_code
_entity_poly.pdbx_strand_id
1 'polypeptide(L)'
;MNNKKVKKKPASLAGAPERRKKLEETEIQQVVNHYFYTKGLTLEKIKKDAKKKKIIYSRFTRPARQLLTLAGSTQKAIKALDTVAAWANSRKLDYAIETVFKKWLELDRLKPKEIVKKPYFQGDLLVWSGAKRKWYVISKDGDWLEFAGRDDEVEWRIIK
;
A
#
# COMPACT_ATOMS: atom_id res chain seq x y z
N MET A 1 43.95 -53.53 -34.07
CA MET A 1 44.37 -52.20 -33.62
C MET A 1 43.16 -51.29 -33.53
N ASN A 2 43.13 -50.48 -32.50
CA ASN A 2 41.97 -49.83 -31.89
C ASN A 2 41.70 -48.43 -32.49
N ASN A 3 40.42 -48.05 -32.62
CA ASN A 3 39.83 -46.73 -32.28
C ASN A 3 40.37 -45.46 -33.02
N LYS A 4 39.61 -44.52 -33.59
CA LYS A 4 38.30 -43.95 -33.26
C LYS A 4 37.74 -43.25 -34.52
N LYS A 5 36.49 -43.52 -34.91
CA LYS A 5 35.72 -42.60 -35.77
C LYS A 5 35.32 -41.39 -34.92
N VAL A 6 35.91 -40.23 -35.17
CA VAL A 6 35.51 -38.96 -34.55
C VAL A 6 34.14 -38.56 -35.11
N LYS A 7 33.07 -38.97 -34.42
CA LYS A 7 31.74 -38.39 -34.62
C LYS A 7 31.78 -36.94 -34.16
N LYS A 8 31.83 -36.00 -35.10
CA LYS A 8 31.56 -34.58 -34.81
C LYS A 8 30.13 -34.50 -34.23
N LYS A 9 30.02 -34.15 -32.94
CA LYS A 9 28.76 -33.75 -32.32
C LYS A 9 28.19 -32.55 -33.11
N PRO A 10 26.89 -32.49 -33.42
CA PRO A 10 26.31 -31.25 -33.89
C PRO A 10 26.51 -30.19 -32.81
N ALA A 11 27.05 -29.05 -33.21
CA ALA A 11 27.19 -27.89 -32.36
C ALA A 11 25.84 -27.61 -31.71
N SER A 12 25.83 -27.66 -30.37
CA SER A 12 24.69 -27.23 -29.57
C SER A 12 24.23 -25.86 -30.07
N LEU A 13 22.94 -25.75 -30.36
CA LEU A 13 22.20 -24.50 -30.59
C LEU A 13 22.41 -23.56 -29.39
N ALA A 14 23.55 -22.90 -29.35
CA ALA A 14 23.86 -21.82 -28.45
C ALA A 14 23.31 -20.55 -29.10
N GLY A 15 22.35 -19.92 -28.41
CA GLY A 15 21.94 -18.55 -28.72
C GLY A 15 20.65 -18.41 -29.50
N ALA A 16 19.56 -19.07 -29.08
CA ALA A 16 18.26 -18.43 -29.26
C ALA A 16 18.17 -17.32 -28.19
N PRO A 17 18.09 -16.03 -28.54
CA PRO A 17 17.78 -15.01 -27.55
C PRO A 17 16.38 -15.35 -27.04
N GLU A 18 16.25 -15.65 -25.74
CA GLU A 18 14.94 -15.72 -25.08
C GLU A 18 14.25 -14.37 -25.31
N ARG A 19 13.45 -14.28 -26.37
CA ARG A 19 12.41 -13.24 -26.47
C ARG A 19 11.44 -13.59 -25.37
N ARG A 20 11.70 -13.08 -24.16
CA ARG A 20 10.73 -13.03 -23.08
C ARG A 20 9.56 -12.22 -23.59
N LYS A 21 8.61 -12.86 -24.28
CA LYS A 21 7.28 -12.30 -24.53
C LYS A 21 6.76 -11.91 -23.15
N LYS A 22 6.67 -10.62 -22.86
CA LYS A 22 5.90 -10.14 -21.73
C LYS A 22 4.48 -10.61 -22.00
N LEU A 23 4.09 -11.72 -21.36
CA LEU A 23 2.70 -12.13 -21.33
C LEU A 23 1.96 -10.98 -20.66
N GLU A 24 1.03 -10.36 -21.39
CA GLU A 24 0.18 -9.34 -20.80
C GLU A 24 -0.58 -9.94 -19.64
N GLU A 25 -0.62 -9.22 -18.52
CA GLU A 25 -1.31 -9.70 -17.32
C GLU A 25 -2.81 -9.72 -17.59
N THR A 26 -3.47 -10.81 -17.22
CA THR A 26 -4.94 -10.86 -17.28
C THR A 26 -5.54 -9.82 -16.34
N GLU A 27 -6.76 -9.35 -16.61
CA GLU A 27 -7.44 -8.36 -15.76
C GLU A 27 -7.52 -8.81 -14.28
N ILE A 28 -7.78 -10.11 -14.06
CA ILE A 28 -7.77 -10.71 -12.72
C ILE A 28 -6.37 -10.63 -12.10
N GLN A 29 -5.31 -10.92 -12.87
CA GLN A 29 -3.94 -10.81 -12.39
C GLN A 29 -3.59 -9.38 -12.03
N GLN A 30 -3.98 -8.40 -12.84
CA GLN A 30 -3.73 -6.98 -12.57
C GLN A 30 -4.35 -6.56 -11.23
N VAL A 31 -5.61 -6.94 -10.96
CA VAL A 31 -6.29 -6.63 -9.69
C VAL A 31 -5.59 -7.29 -8.50
N VAL A 32 -5.22 -8.57 -8.61
CA VAL A 32 -4.53 -9.29 -7.52
C VAL A 32 -3.13 -8.73 -7.27
N ASN A 33 -2.37 -8.47 -8.35
CA ASN A 33 -1.04 -7.87 -8.27
C ASN A 33 -1.12 -6.48 -7.63
N HIS A 34 -2.11 -5.68 -8.01
CA HIS A 34 -2.33 -4.36 -7.41
C HIS A 34 -2.70 -4.47 -5.92
N TYR A 35 -3.57 -5.41 -5.55
CA TYR A 35 -3.87 -5.67 -4.13
C TYR A 35 -2.60 -5.96 -3.32
N PHE A 36 -1.72 -6.84 -3.81
CA PHE A 36 -0.46 -7.12 -3.11
C PHE A 36 0.51 -5.94 -3.14
N TYR A 37 0.51 -5.16 -4.21
CA TYR A 37 1.28 -3.92 -4.29
C TYR A 37 0.86 -2.93 -3.20
N THR A 38 -0.45 -2.74 -2.96
CA THR A 38 -0.95 -1.89 -1.87
C THR A 38 -0.55 -2.38 -0.47
N LYS A 39 -0.20 -3.67 -0.34
CA LYS A 39 0.36 -4.29 0.88
C LYS A 39 1.90 -4.19 0.96
N GLY A 40 2.56 -3.56 0.00
CA GLY A 40 4.02 -3.43 -0.07
C GLY A 40 4.74 -4.68 -0.60
N LEU A 41 4.02 -5.60 -1.24
CA LEU A 41 4.58 -6.83 -1.81
C LEU A 41 4.76 -6.68 -3.32
N THR A 42 6.00 -6.86 -3.78
CA THR A 42 6.35 -6.90 -5.21
C THR A 42 6.11 -8.29 -5.81
N LEU A 43 5.82 -8.38 -7.11
CA LEU A 43 5.70 -9.63 -7.88
C LEU A 43 6.82 -10.66 -7.62
N GLU A 44 8.07 -10.20 -7.51
CA GLU A 44 9.21 -11.09 -7.24
C GLU A 44 9.15 -11.73 -5.85
N LYS A 45 8.81 -10.92 -4.83
CA LYS A 45 8.56 -11.40 -3.46
C LYS A 45 7.41 -12.40 -3.44
N ILE A 46 6.30 -12.10 -4.11
CA ILE A 46 5.15 -13.02 -4.21
C ILE A 46 5.59 -14.37 -4.80
N LYS A 47 6.36 -14.38 -5.90
CA LYS A 47 6.86 -15.61 -6.53
C LYS A 47 7.81 -16.40 -5.62
N LYS A 48 8.69 -15.71 -4.91
CA LYS A 48 9.65 -16.31 -3.96
C LYS A 48 8.94 -16.92 -2.75
N ASP A 49 7.94 -16.22 -2.23
CA ASP A 49 7.17 -16.62 -1.05
C ASP A 49 6.11 -17.68 -1.38
N ALA A 50 5.60 -17.69 -2.62
CA ALA A 50 4.76 -18.78 -3.14
C ALA A 50 5.52 -20.12 -3.13
N LYS A 51 6.81 -20.12 -3.52
CA LYS A 51 7.68 -21.32 -3.46
C LYS A 51 8.00 -21.74 -2.02
N LYS A 52 8.18 -20.78 -1.11
CA LYS A 52 8.52 -21.05 0.31
C LYS A 52 7.31 -21.29 1.23
N LYS A 53 6.08 -21.22 0.68
CA LYS A 53 4.77 -21.31 1.35
C LYS A 53 4.52 -20.17 2.35
N LYS A 54 3.70 -19.20 1.94
CA LYS A 54 2.73 -18.46 2.80
C LYS A 54 1.68 -17.67 2.00
N ILE A 55 1.96 -17.34 0.73
CA ILE A 55 0.99 -16.65 -0.15
C ILE A 55 0.47 -17.63 -1.20
N ILE A 56 -0.81 -18.00 -1.10
CA ILE A 56 -1.50 -18.84 -2.08
C ILE A 56 -2.27 -17.92 -3.03
N TYR A 57 -1.68 -17.61 -4.18
CA TYR A 57 -2.22 -16.65 -5.16
C TYR A 57 -3.65 -16.98 -5.58
N SER A 58 -3.99 -18.27 -5.74
CA SER A 58 -5.32 -18.73 -6.12
C SER A 58 -6.43 -18.38 -5.13
N ARG A 59 -6.11 -18.05 -3.87
CA ARG A 59 -7.11 -17.59 -2.89
C ARG A 59 -7.65 -16.21 -3.24
N PHE A 60 -6.87 -15.41 -3.95
CA PHE A 60 -7.21 -14.02 -4.29
C PHE A 60 -7.83 -13.89 -5.68
N THR A 61 -7.72 -14.91 -6.53
CA THR A 61 -8.27 -14.86 -7.90
C THR A 61 -9.79 -14.89 -7.93
N ARG A 62 -10.44 -15.63 -7.03
CA ARG A 62 -11.91 -15.64 -6.90
C ARG A 62 -12.47 -14.28 -6.47
N PRO A 63 -12.02 -13.68 -5.35
CA PRO A 63 -12.50 -12.35 -4.96
C PRO A 63 -12.11 -11.28 -5.97
N ALA A 64 -10.92 -11.33 -6.58
CA ALA A 64 -10.56 -10.37 -7.63
C ALA A 64 -11.50 -10.44 -8.85
N ARG A 65 -11.92 -11.64 -9.25
CA ARG A 65 -12.91 -11.81 -10.31
C ARG A 65 -14.25 -11.19 -9.95
N GLN A 66 -14.73 -11.42 -8.72
CA GLN A 66 -15.98 -10.81 -8.24
C GLN A 66 -15.90 -9.29 -8.20
N LEU A 67 -14.76 -8.74 -7.80
CA LEU A 67 -14.50 -7.30 -7.81
C LEU A 67 -14.52 -6.72 -9.22
N LEU A 68 -13.90 -7.42 -10.17
CA LEU A 68 -13.92 -7.03 -11.57
C LEU A 68 -15.35 -6.99 -12.13
N THR A 69 -16.14 -8.03 -11.84
CA THR A 69 -17.56 -8.09 -12.23
C THR A 69 -18.37 -6.96 -11.61
N LEU A 70 -18.16 -6.65 -10.32
CA LEU A 70 -18.88 -5.58 -9.62
C LEU A 70 -18.49 -4.18 -10.12
N ALA A 71 -17.20 -3.96 -10.37
CA ALA A 71 -16.68 -2.68 -10.84
C ALA A 71 -16.99 -2.40 -12.32
N GLY A 72 -17.13 -3.47 -13.12
CA GLY A 72 -17.34 -3.40 -14.57
C GLY A 72 -16.09 -2.99 -15.37
N SER A 73 -14.98 -2.65 -14.70
CA SER A 73 -13.68 -2.44 -15.36
C SER A 73 -12.51 -2.61 -14.40
N THR A 74 -11.36 -2.97 -14.95
CA THR A 74 -10.11 -3.14 -14.20
C THR A 74 -9.68 -1.85 -13.50
N GLN A 75 -9.77 -0.70 -14.18
CA GLN A 75 -9.44 0.59 -13.59
C GLN A 75 -10.33 0.94 -12.39
N LYS A 76 -11.64 0.69 -12.47
CA LYS A 76 -12.56 0.96 -11.35
C LYS A 76 -12.28 0.04 -10.16
N ALA A 77 -11.98 -1.24 -10.42
CA ALA A 77 -11.59 -2.19 -9.37
C ALA A 77 -10.31 -1.76 -8.65
N ILE A 78 -9.28 -1.36 -9.41
CA ILE A 78 -8.01 -0.84 -8.89
C ILE A 78 -8.26 0.41 -8.03
N LYS A 79 -9.05 1.37 -8.53
CA LYS A 79 -9.36 2.60 -7.80
C LYS A 79 -10.10 2.31 -6.49
N ALA A 80 -11.06 1.38 -6.48
CA ALA A 80 -11.77 0.97 -5.27
C ALA A 80 -10.81 0.33 -4.25
N LEU A 81 -9.87 -0.50 -4.72
CA LEU A 81 -8.80 -1.06 -3.89
C LEU A 81 -7.91 0.03 -3.29
N ASP A 82 -7.51 1.03 -4.07
CA ASP A 82 -6.68 2.14 -3.58
C ASP A 82 -7.36 2.94 -2.47
N THR A 83 -8.65 3.27 -2.65
CA THR A 83 -9.43 3.98 -1.64
C THR A 83 -9.48 3.19 -0.31
N VAL A 84 -9.79 1.90 -0.39
CA VAL A 84 -9.86 1.03 0.79
C VAL A 84 -8.48 0.83 1.42
N ALA A 85 -7.44 0.64 0.62
CA ALA A 85 -6.08 0.49 1.08
C ALA A 85 -5.60 1.74 1.82
N ALA A 86 -5.80 2.92 1.26
CA ALA A 86 -5.43 4.18 1.89
C ALA A 86 -6.18 4.41 3.21
N TRP A 87 -7.49 4.12 3.22
CA TRP A 87 -8.32 4.18 4.43
C TRP A 87 -7.84 3.20 5.52
N ALA A 88 -7.57 1.95 5.17
CA ALA A 88 -7.16 0.90 6.11
C ALA A 88 -5.74 1.15 6.64
N ASN A 89 -4.80 1.48 5.75
CA ASN A 89 -3.40 1.75 6.10
C ASN A 89 -3.29 2.95 7.06
N SER A 90 -4.05 4.03 6.82
CA SER A 90 -4.08 5.19 7.72
C SER A 90 -4.61 4.87 9.14
N ARG A 91 -5.35 3.76 9.29
CA ARG A 91 -5.94 3.29 10.55
C ARG A 91 -5.23 2.06 11.11
N LYS A 92 -4.15 1.60 10.47
CA LYS A 92 -3.42 0.37 10.83
C LYS A 92 -4.35 -0.86 10.88
N LEU A 93 -5.37 -0.90 10.02
CA LEU A 93 -6.30 -2.03 9.90
C LEU A 93 -5.83 -3.00 8.83
N ASP A 94 -6.02 -4.30 9.07
CA ASP A 94 -5.89 -5.27 7.99
C ASP A 94 -7.11 -5.22 7.07
N TYR A 95 -6.88 -5.52 5.79
CA TYR A 95 -7.91 -5.49 4.75
C TYR A 95 -7.64 -6.57 3.72
N ALA A 96 -8.70 -7.17 3.20
CA ALA A 96 -8.66 -8.08 2.08
C ALA A 96 -9.38 -7.47 0.87
N ILE A 97 -9.36 -8.16 -0.27
CA ILE A 97 -10.17 -7.75 -1.44
C ILE A 97 -11.65 -7.72 -1.04
N GLU A 98 -12.07 -8.61 -0.13
CA GLU A 98 -13.42 -8.68 0.41
C GLU A 98 -13.82 -7.46 1.22
N THR A 99 -12.86 -6.75 1.82
CA THR A 99 -13.13 -5.49 2.51
C THR A 99 -13.69 -4.44 1.54
N VAL A 100 -13.29 -4.49 0.26
CA VAL A 100 -13.83 -3.61 -0.78
C VAL A 100 -15.30 -3.88 -1.02
N PHE A 101 -15.75 -5.15 -1.02
CA PHE A 101 -17.17 -5.49 -1.12
C PHE A 101 -17.96 -4.94 0.06
N LYS A 102 -17.46 -5.14 1.27
CA LYS A 102 -18.12 -4.67 2.50
C LYS A 102 -18.25 -3.16 2.56
N LYS A 103 -17.36 -2.44 1.88
CA LYS A 103 -17.32 -0.97 1.84
C LYS A 103 -17.79 -0.38 0.52
N TRP A 104 -18.38 -1.18 -0.37
CA TRP A 104 -18.69 -0.76 -1.73
C TRP A 104 -19.57 0.50 -1.80
N LEU A 105 -20.65 0.52 -1.02
CA LEU A 105 -21.57 1.67 -0.95
C LEU A 105 -21.00 2.87 -0.17
N GLU A 106 -19.89 2.68 0.54
CA GLU A 106 -19.24 3.70 1.36
C GLU A 106 -17.95 4.24 0.73
N LEU A 107 -17.57 3.79 -0.47
CA LEU A 107 -16.28 4.13 -1.09
C LEU A 107 -16.03 5.63 -1.14
N ASP A 108 -17.04 6.44 -1.49
CA ASP A 108 -16.91 7.90 -1.57
C ASP A 108 -16.74 8.58 -0.21
N ARG A 109 -17.12 7.89 0.88
CA ARG A 109 -17.00 8.39 2.26
C ARG A 109 -15.70 7.94 2.92
N LEU A 110 -15.03 6.92 2.38
CA LEU A 110 -13.78 6.43 2.92
C LEU A 110 -12.65 7.43 2.67
N LYS A 111 -12.28 8.16 3.71
CA LYS A 111 -11.10 9.04 3.71
C LYS A 111 -10.00 8.46 4.59
N PRO A 112 -8.72 8.53 4.16
CA PRO A 112 -7.59 8.29 5.05
C PRO A 112 -7.73 9.12 6.33
N LYS A 113 -7.29 8.59 7.46
CA LYS A 113 -7.23 9.33 8.71
C LYS A 113 -6.32 10.55 8.48
N GLU A 114 -6.88 11.73 8.71
CA GLU A 114 -6.12 12.97 8.59
C GLU A 114 -4.98 12.96 9.61
N ILE A 115 -3.78 13.26 9.12
CA ILE A 115 -2.59 13.38 9.95
C ILE A 115 -2.67 14.74 10.65
N VAL A 116 -3.34 14.76 11.80
CA VAL A 116 -3.42 15.97 12.62
C VAL A 116 -2.07 16.19 13.30
N LYS A 117 -1.34 17.21 12.82
CA LYS A 117 -0.17 17.72 13.54
C LYS A 117 -0.68 18.55 14.72
N LYS A 118 -0.19 18.25 15.91
CA LYS A 118 -0.44 19.11 17.07
C LYS A 118 0.77 20.02 17.27
N PRO A 119 0.55 21.32 17.52
CA PRO A 119 1.62 22.24 17.82
C PRO A 119 2.11 22.04 19.26
N TYR A 120 3.41 22.10 19.44
CA TYR A 120 4.09 22.03 20.72
C TYR A 120 5.05 23.21 20.85
N PHE A 121 5.29 23.67 22.06
CA PHE A 121 6.32 24.66 22.36
C PHE A 121 7.13 24.16 23.57
N GLN A 122 8.46 24.10 23.42
CA GLN A 122 9.37 23.59 24.46
C GLN A 122 9.00 22.20 25.04
N GLY A 123 8.31 21.38 24.25
CA GLY A 123 7.84 20.04 24.65
C GLY A 123 6.43 20.00 25.24
N ASP A 124 5.80 21.16 25.50
CA ASP A 124 4.45 21.28 26.03
C ASP A 124 3.42 21.55 24.93
N LEU A 125 2.17 21.13 25.16
CA LEU A 125 1.13 21.19 24.13
C LEU A 125 0.64 22.63 23.95
N LEU A 126 0.61 23.08 22.70
CA LEU A 126 0.06 24.38 22.33
C LEU A 126 -1.40 24.21 21.86
N VAL A 127 -2.30 25.05 22.37
CA VAL A 127 -3.74 25.01 22.11
C VAL A 127 -4.23 26.37 21.64
N TRP A 128 -4.92 26.40 20.50
CA TRP A 128 -5.56 27.60 20.00
C TRP A 128 -6.90 27.84 20.69
N SER A 129 -7.08 29.00 21.31
CA SER A 129 -8.38 29.43 21.82
C SER A 129 -9.12 30.24 20.76
N GLY A 130 -10.18 29.66 20.18
CA GLY A 130 -11.02 30.37 19.22
C GLY A 130 -11.71 31.61 19.79
N ALA A 131 -12.08 31.57 21.08
CA ALA A 131 -12.75 32.68 21.77
C ALA A 131 -11.81 33.87 21.99
N LYS A 132 -10.56 33.61 22.39
CA LYS A 132 -9.56 34.65 22.66
C LYS A 132 -8.68 34.98 21.46
N ARG A 133 -8.77 34.19 20.38
CA ARG A 133 -7.91 34.25 19.17
C ARG A 133 -6.42 34.28 19.52
N LYS A 134 -6.01 33.43 20.46
CA LYS A 134 -4.65 33.35 20.99
C LYS A 134 -4.23 31.91 21.23
N TRP A 135 -2.93 31.66 21.19
CA TRP A 135 -2.32 30.38 21.55
C TRP A 135 -2.04 30.32 23.04
N TYR A 136 -2.25 29.16 23.64
CA TYR A 136 -1.93 28.86 25.04
C TYR A 136 -1.06 27.62 25.13
N VAL A 137 -0.01 27.68 25.94
CA VAL A 137 0.80 26.52 26.32
C VAL A 137 0.19 25.92 27.59
N ILE A 138 -0.05 24.62 27.58
CA ILE A 138 -0.45 23.89 28.78
C ILE A 138 0.81 23.31 29.41
N SER A 139 1.25 23.88 30.54
CA SER A 139 2.38 23.37 31.32
C SER A 139 2.09 21.95 31.82
N LYS A 140 3.14 21.20 32.15
CA LYS A 140 3.01 19.87 32.79
C LYS A 140 2.21 19.89 34.10
N ASP A 141 2.22 21.03 34.78
CA ASP A 141 1.49 21.25 36.04
C ASP A 141 0.00 21.60 35.80
N GLY A 142 -0.44 21.75 34.54
CA GLY A 142 -1.82 22.04 34.15
C GLY A 142 -2.13 23.52 33.98
N ASP A 143 -1.14 24.41 34.17
CA ASP A 143 -1.30 25.85 33.99
C ASP A 143 -1.44 26.25 32.51
N TRP A 144 -2.28 27.26 32.26
CA TRP A 144 -2.51 27.83 30.94
C TRP A 144 -1.74 29.14 30.80
N LEU A 145 -0.63 29.10 30.06
CA LEU A 145 0.21 30.26 29.81
C LEU A 145 -0.05 30.78 28.39
N GLU A 146 -0.26 32.09 28.24
CA GLU A 146 -0.41 32.68 26.91
C GLU A 146 0.92 32.57 26.14
N PHE A 147 0.86 32.07 24.91
CA PHE A 147 2.04 31.95 24.07
C PHE A 147 2.45 33.32 23.51
N ALA A 148 3.65 33.76 23.86
CA ALA A 148 4.24 35.02 23.40
C ALA A 148 5.50 34.83 22.54
N GLY A 149 5.75 33.60 22.07
CA GLY A 149 6.88 33.27 21.21
C GLY A 149 6.63 33.57 19.73
N ARG A 150 7.59 33.21 18.89
CA ARG A 150 7.50 33.33 17.43
C ARG A 150 7.00 32.03 16.80
N ASP A 151 6.39 32.10 15.62
CA ASP A 151 5.82 30.95 14.94
C ASP A 151 6.86 29.86 14.57
N ASP A 152 8.12 30.24 14.36
CA ASP A 152 9.24 29.32 14.07
C ASP A 152 9.65 28.47 15.29
N GLU A 153 9.24 28.87 16.49
CA GLU A 153 9.49 28.13 17.74
C GLU A 153 8.42 27.03 17.99
N VAL A 154 7.37 26.97 17.16
CA VAL A 154 6.31 25.98 17.26
C VAL A 154 6.70 24.68 16.57
N GLU A 155 6.84 23.62 17.36
CA GLU A 155 7.10 22.28 16.87
C GLU A 155 5.81 21.54 16.52
N TRP A 156 5.61 21.27 15.23
CA TRP A 156 4.46 20.50 14.77
C TRP A 156 4.73 19.00 14.80
N ARG A 157 4.23 18.32 15.84
CA ARG A 157 4.43 16.88 16.04
C ARG A 157 3.24 16.07 15.52
N ILE A 158 3.52 14.93 14.87
CA ILE A 158 2.50 13.97 14.44
C ILE A 158 2.23 13.02 15.60
N ILE A 159 0.99 13.00 16.11
CA ILE A 159 0.56 12.02 17.11
C ILE A 159 0.13 10.75 16.37
N LYS A 160 0.86 9.65 16.58
CA LYS A 160 0.66 8.35 15.91
C LYS A 160 -0.42 7.48 16.53
#